data_AF-A0A662SR96-F1
#
_entry.id   AF-A0A662SR96-F1
#
_cell.length_a   1.000
_cell.length_b   1.000
_cell.length_c   1.000
_cell.angle_alpha   90.00
_cell.angle_beta   90.00
_cell.angle_gamma   90.00
#
_symmetry.space_group_name_H-M   'P 1'
#
loop_
_entity.id
_entity.type
_entity.pdbx_description
1 polymer ?
#
loop_
_entity_poly.entity_id
_entity_poly.type
_entity_poly.pdbx_seq_one_letter_code
_entity_poly.pdbx_strand_id
1 'polypeptide(L)'
;MLKERGRSEKLGEAEVYIHVKGYSLARVTHLDIEHPKLNKHIPPRGGRFMPVLGVRGGLKVVVSKDVRVEVYSPLLNKVMPPGSRTFTWVGGKYGGAYIGFKREEVRKLEEIAKEVFGVEPRRPRFP
;
A
#
# COMPACT_ATOMS: atom_id res chain seq x y z
N MET A 1 -18.25 -6.67 16.27
CA MET A 1 -17.60 -5.35 16.11
C MET A 1 -16.71 -5.13 17.33
N LEU A 2 -15.45 -5.56 17.28
CA LEU A 2 -14.52 -5.41 18.41
C LEU A 2 -14.04 -3.96 18.48
N LYS A 3 -14.38 -3.25 19.57
CA LYS A 3 -13.80 -1.94 19.87
C LYS A 3 -12.32 -2.15 20.21
N GLU A 4 -11.42 -1.94 19.24
CA GLU A 4 -9.98 -1.87 19.54
C GLU A 4 -9.73 -0.59 20.37
N ARG A 5 -9.37 -0.76 21.65
CA ARG A 5 -8.94 0.33 22.53
C ARG A 5 -7.56 0.80 22.06
N GLY A 6 -7.48 1.99 21.47
CA GLY A 6 -6.24 2.62 21.05
C GLY A 6 -6.48 4.09 20.69
N ARG A 7 -5.42 4.91 20.71
CA ARG A 7 -5.48 6.26 20.15
C ARG A 7 -5.33 6.14 18.63
N SER A 8 -6.23 6.76 17.88
CA SER A 8 -6.10 6.91 16.43
C SER A 8 -5.76 8.36 16.10
N GLU A 9 -4.93 8.54 15.08
CA GLU A 9 -4.57 9.84 14.54
C GLU A 9 -4.84 9.82 13.04
N LYS A 10 -5.64 10.78 12.56
CA LYS A 10 -5.86 10.95 11.12
C LYS A 10 -4.71 11.79 10.55
N LEU A 11 -4.03 11.25 9.55
CA LEU A 11 -2.96 11.93 8.82
C LEU A 11 -3.57 12.72 7.66
N GLY A 12 -4.05 13.93 7.95
CA GLY A 12 -4.80 14.79 7.03
C GLY A 12 -3.94 15.50 5.99
N GLU A 13 -3.13 14.74 5.26
CA GLU A 13 -2.26 15.17 4.13
C GLU A 13 -1.58 13.97 3.46
N ALA A 14 -1.92 12.75 3.88
CA ALA A 14 -1.29 11.57 3.32
C ALA A 14 -1.76 11.34 1.88
N GLU A 15 -0.81 11.23 0.97
CA GLU A 15 -1.09 10.92 -0.43
C GLU A 15 -0.85 9.44 -0.69
N VAL A 16 -1.65 8.86 -1.58
CA VAL A 16 -1.62 7.42 -1.88
C VAL A 16 -1.57 7.25 -3.38
N TYR A 17 -0.54 6.56 -3.86
CA TYR A 17 -0.25 6.41 -5.28
C TYR A 17 -0.13 4.95 -5.68
N ILE A 18 -0.68 4.59 -6.84
CA ILE A 18 -0.30 3.35 -7.52
C ILE A 18 0.98 3.66 -8.30
N HIS A 19 2.12 3.17 -7.82
CA HIS A 19 3.38 3.35 -8.51
C HIS A 19 3.52 2.27 -9.59
N VAL A 20 3.08 2.60 -10.80
CA VAL A 20 2.97 1.66 -11.92
C VAL A 20 4.34 1.25 -12.45
N LYS A 21 4.52 -0.06 -12.73
CA LYS A 21 5.73 -0.63 -13.31
C LYS A 21 6.16 0.09 -14.60
N GLY A 22 7.45 0.40 -14.67
CA GLY A 22 8.10 1.04 -15.81
C GLY A 22 7.98 2.57 -15.83
N TYR A 23 7.42 3.16 -14.78
CA TYR A 23 7.45 4.60 -14.49
C TYR A 23 8.38 4.84 -13.31
N SER A 24 9.11 5.96 -13.31
CA SER A 24 9.98 6.37 -12.20
C SER A 24 10.86 5.25 -11.62
N LEU A 25 11.38 4.39 -12.51
CA LEU A 25 12.23 3.23 -12.20
C LEU A 25 11.54 2.07 -11.44
N ALA A 26 10.22 2.09 -11.26
CA ALA A 26 9.50 0.99 -10.64
C ALA A 26 9.63 -0.31 -11.46
N ARG A 27 10.26 -1.32 -10.84
CA ARG A 27 10.40 -2.66 -11.43
C ARG A 27 9.13 -3.50 -11.33
N VAL A 28 8.29 -3.22 -10.34
CA VAL A 28 7.01 -3.90 -10.07
C VAL A 28 6.01 -2.84 -9.61
N THR A 29 4.74 -2.98 -10.04
CA THR A 29 3.67 -2.09 -9.59
C THR A 29 3.43 -2.30 -8.09
N HIS A 30 3.40 -1.23 -7.31
CA HIS A 30 3.20 -1.26 -5.86
C HIS A 30 2.38 -0.04 -5.41
N LEU A 31 2.01 0.01 -4.13
CA LEU A 31 1.28 1.14 -3.56
C LEU A 31 2.24 1.99 -2.71
N ASP A 32 2.34 3.26 -3.03
CA ASP A 32 3.08 4.26 -2.26
C ASP A 32 2.12 5.04 -1.35
N ILE A 33 2.58 5.32 -0.14
CA ILE A 33 1.87 6.14 0.85
C ILE A 33 2.85 7.19 1.34
N GLU A 34 2.55 8.46 1.09
CA GLU A 34 3.44 9.58 1.37
C GLU A 34 2.91 10.36 2.57
N HIS A 35 3.58 10.17 3.71
CA HIS A 35 3.40 10.99 4.89
C HIS A 35 4.60 10.78 5.85
N PRO A 36 5.37 11.82 6.23
CA PRO A 36 6.59 11.68 7.03
C PRO A 36 6.40 10.95 8.37
N LYS A 37 5.24 11.11 9.03
CA LYS A 37 4.93 10.38 10.28
C LYS A 37 4.97 8.85 10.14
N LEU A 38 4.82 8.30 8.93
CA LEU A 38 4.97 6.85 8.71
C LEU A 38 6.39 6.38 9.02
N ASN A 39 7.42 7.21 8.81
CA ASN A 39 8.80 6.81 9.03
C ASN A 39 9.16 6.53 10.49
N LYS A 40 8.39 7.05 11.44
CA LYS A 40 8.51 6.67 12.86
C LYS A 40 8.20 5.18 13.09
N HIS A 41 7.35 4.60 12.26
CA HIS A 41 6.86 3.22 12.41
C HIS A 41 7.41 2.27 11.33
N ILE A 42 7.71 2.81 10.15
CA ILE A 42 8.24 2.11 8.99
C ILE A 42 9.46 2.91 8.49
N PRO A 43 10.64 2.72 9.11
CA PRO A 43 11.82 3.54 8.83
C PRO A 43 12.32 3.40 7.39
N PRO A 44 12.87 4.48 6.80
CA PRO A 44 13.47 4.43 5.47
C PRO A 44 14.66 3.46 5.42
N ARG A 45 15.00 2.99 4.20
CA ARG A 45 16.10 2.03 3.93
C ARG A 45 15.90 0.64 4.57
N GLY A 46 14.70 0.37 5.07
CA GLY A 46 14.34 -0.90 5.66
C GLY A 46 12.96 -1.36 5.20
N GLY A 47 12.59 -2.55 5.65
CA GLY A 47 11.30 -3.15 5.40
C GLY A 47 11.26 -4.55 5.96
N ARG A 48 10.06 -5.12 6.00
CA ARG A 48 9.87 -6.52 6.34
C ARG A 48 8.54 -7.00 5.79
N PHE A 49 8.36 -8.31 5.79
CA PHE A 49 7.05 -8.86 5.52
C PHE A 49 6.10 -8.55 6.67
N MET A 50 4.95 -7.98 6.33
CA MET A 50 3.91 -7.59 7.29
C MET A 50 2.55 -8.12 6.82
N PRO A 51 1.62 -8.40 7.75
CA PRO A 51 0.24 -8.67 7.40
C PRO A 51 -0.43 -7.40 6.86
N VAL A 52 -1.07 -7.52 5.69
CA VAL A 52 -1.93 -6.50 5.12
C VAL A 52 -3.34 -7.09 4.98
N LEU A 53 -4.32 -6.38 5.50
CA LEU A 53 -5.72 -6.81 5.57
C LEU A 53 -6.60 -5.89 4.73
N GLY A 54 -7.53 -6.46 3.98
CA GLY A 54 -8.63 -5.68 3.42
C GLY A 54 -9.59 -5.28 4.54
N VAL A 55 -9.89 -3.99 4.65
CA VAL A 55 -10.89 -3.46 5.60
C VAL A 55 -11.95 -2.69 4.83
N ARG A 56 -13.11 -2.43 5.44
CA ARG A 56 -14.17 -1.67 4.76
C ARG A 56 -13.65 -0.27 4.37
N GLY A 57 -13.66 0.03 3.08
CA GLY A 57 -13.20 1.30 2.52
C GLY A 57 -11.69 1.44 2.35
N GLY A 58 -10.89 0.38 2.52
CA GLY A 58 -9.44 0.50 2.46
C GLY A 58 -8.65 -0.75 2.79
N LEU A 59 -7.41 -0.55 3.23
CA LEU A 59 -6.54 -1.60 3.74
C LEU A 59 -5.93 -1.23 5.08
N LYS A 60 -5.45 -2.24 5.80
CA LYS A 60 -4.78 -2.10 7.09
C LYS A 60 -3.46 -2.87 7.07
N VAL A 61 -2.36 -2.17 7.34
CA VAL A 61 -1.04 -2.76 7.57
C VAL A 61 -0.86 -2.97 9.06
N VAL A 62 -0.55 -4.21 9.47
CA VAL A 62 -0.20 -4.54 10.85
C VAL A 62 1.29 -4.38 11.03
N VAL A 63 1.73 -3.20 11.49
CA VAL A 63 3.15 -2.87 11.65
C VAL A 63 3.72 -3.60 12.86
N SER A 64 3.05 -3.54 14.00
CA SER A 64 3.42 -4.29 15.21
C SER A 64 2.17 -4.76 15.96
N LYS A 65 2.34 -5.34 17.14
CA LYS A 65 1.23 -5.69 18.03
C LYS A 65 0.36 -4.46 18.37
N ASP A 66 1.00 -3.31 18.50
CA ASP A 66 0.39 -2.07 19.00
C ASP A 66 0.15 -1.04 17.89
N VAL A 67 0.85 -1.13 16.76
CA VAL A 67 0.79 -0.15 15.67
C VAL A 67 0.15 -0.74 14.42
N ARG A 68 -0.88 -0.06 13.93
CA ARG A 68 -1.58 -0.35 12.68
C ARG A 68 -1.57 0.93 11.84
N VAL A 69 -1.44 0.79 10.52
CA VAL A 69 -1.62 1.90 9.56
C VAL A 69 -2.79 1.55 8.66
N GLU A 70 -3.78 2.41 8.60
CA GLU A 70 -4.97 2.23 7.75
C GLU A 70 -4.98 3.25 6.64
N VAL A 71 -5.19 2.77 5.42
CA VAL A 71 -5.26 3.58 4.20
C VAL A 71 -6.66 3.48 3.64
N TYR A 72 -7.37 4.60 3.60
CA TYR A 72 -8.76 4.66 3.19
C TYR A 72 -8.89 5.15 1.76
N SER A 73 -9.31 4.25 0.88
CA SER A 73 -9.76 4.53 -0.48
C SER A 73 -10.62 3.35 -0.93
N PRO A 74 -11.89 3.56 -1.35
CA PRO A 74 -12.75 2.49 -1.82
C PRO A 74 -12.15 1.66 -2.96
N LEU A 75 -11.28 2.25 -3.79
CA LEU A 75 -10.56 1.56 -4.85
C LEU A 75 -9.66 0.43 -4.31
N LEU A 76 -9.10 0.58 -3.11
CA LEU A 76 -8.25 -0.44 -2.50
C LEU A 76 -9.02 -1.71 -2.14
N ASN A 77 -10.35 -1.66 -2.02
CA ASN A 77 -11.15 -2.88 -1.85
C ASN A 77 -11.30 -3.70 -3.13
N LYS A 78 -11.06 -3.14 -4.31
CA LYS A 78 -10.90 -3.93 -5.54
C LYS A 78 -9.61 -4.76 -5.51
N VAL A 79 -8.55 -4.25 -4.88
CA VAL A 79 -7.28 -4.96 -4.68
C VAL A 79 -7.40 -6.01 -3.58
N MET A 80 -7.87 -5.56 -2.41
CA MET A 80 -7.98 -6.32 -1.17
C MET A 80 -9.40 -6.19 -0.58
N PRO A 81 -10.32 -7.13 -0.91
CA PRO A 81 -11.68 -7.12 -0.38
C PRO A 81 -11.70 -7.18 1.16
N PRO A 82 -12.69 -6.58 1.84
CA PRO A 82 -12.80 -6.66 3.30
C PRO A 82 -12.75 -8.10 3.81
N GLY A 83 -11.88 -8.36 4.78
CA GLY A 83 -11.67 -9.71 5.35
C GLY A 83 -10.57 -10.52 4.66
N SER A 84 -10.08 -10.09 3.49
CA SER A 84 -8.91 -10.72 2.86
C SER A 84 -7.62 -10.38 3.62
N ARG A 85 -6.62 -11.26 3.47
CA ARG A 85 -5.31 -11.12 4.10
C ARG A 85 -4.21 -11.53 3.15
N THR A 86 -3.17 -10.72 3.07
CA THR A 86 -1.90 -11.08 2.44
C THR A 86 -0.75 -10.83 3.41
N PHE A 87 0.39 -11.47 3.16
CA PHE A 87 1.63 -11.25 3.88
C PHE A 87 2.66 -10.86 2.84
N THR A 88 3.09 -9.60 2.87
CA THR A 88 3.83 -8.98 1.78
C THR A 88 4.88 -8.01 2.31
N TRP A 89 5.85 -7.66 1.47
CA TRP A 89 6.89 -6.71 1.84
C TRP A 89 6.32 -5.30 1.99
N VAL A 90 6.55 -4.69 3.15
CA VAL A 90 6.27 -3.27 3.40
C VAL A 90 7.59 -2.61 3.75
N GLY A 91 7.97 -1.61 2.96
CA GLY A 91 9.23 -0.90 3.11
C GLY A 91 9.03 0.59 3.40
N GLY A 92 9.98 1.19 4.11
CA GLY A 92 10.00 2.63 4.34
C GLY A 92 10.77 3.35 3.23
N LYS A 93 10.25 4.52 2.83
CA LYS A 93 10.95 5.48 1.98
C LYS A 93 11.02 6.82 2.70
N TYR A 94 11.95 7.70 2.32
CA TYR A 94 11.96 9.04 2.93
C TYR A 94 10.62 9.74 2.66
N GLY A 95 9.97 10.21 3.73
CA GLY A 95 8.66 10.85 3.64
C GLY A 95 7.47 9.88 3.57
N GLY A 96 7.66 8.57 3.64
CA GLY A 96 6.53 7.63 3.53
C GLY A 96 6.87 6.15 3.62
N ALA A 97 5.99 5.33 3.08
CA ALA A 97 6.17 3.89 2.99
C ALA A 97 5.63 3.38 1.65
N TYR A 98 6.01 2.15 1.30
CA TYR A 98 5.46 1.45 0.16
C TYR A 98 5.04 0.04 0.54
N ILE A 99 3.96 -0.43 -0.07
CA ILE A 99 3.40 -1.76 0.09
C ILE A 99 3.61 -2.50 -1.22
N GLY A 100 4.53 -3.46 -1.21
CA GLY A 100 4.62 -4.46 -2.27
C GLY A 100 3.43 -5.40 -2.20
N PHE A 101 3.18 -6.14 -3.27
CA PHE A 101 2.02 -7.05 -3.36
C PHE A 101 2.38 -8.34 -4.08
N LYS A 102 1.60 -9.40 -3.86
CA LYS A 102 1.73 -10.62 -4.65
C LYS A 102 1.15 -10.39 -6.04
N ARG A 103 1.49 -11.28 -6.97
CA ARG A 103 1.11 -11.17 -8.39
C ARG A 103 -0.38 -10.89 -8.62
N GLU A 104 -1.25 -11.49 -7.82
CA GLU A 104 -2.71 -11.29 -7.93
C GLU A 104 -3.13 -9.86 -7.58
N GLU A 105 -2.66 -9.32 -6.45
CA GLU A 105 -2.95 -7.94 -6.07
C GLU A 105 -2.27 -6.92 -7.01
N VAL A 106 -1.07 -7.22 -7.50
CA VAL A 106 -0.37 -6.41 -8.51
C VAL A 106 -1.22 -6.26 -9.78
N ARG A 107 -1.81 -7.37 -10.27
CA ARG A 107 -2.69 -7.33 -11.44
C ARG A 107 -3.90 -6.42 -11.21
N LYS A 108 -4.52 -6.49 -10.03
CA LYS A 108 -5.67 -5.65 -9.67
C LYS A 108 -5.27 -4.17 -9.57
N LEU A 109 -4.07 -3.86 -9.07
CA LEU A 109 -3.54 -2.49 -9.08
C LEU A 109 -3.32 -1.99 -10.51
N GLU A 110 -2.75 -2.81 -11.39
CA GLU A 110 -2.53 -2.46 -12.80
C GLU A 110 -3.85 -2.29 -13.57
N GLU A 111 -4.88 -3.09 -13.25
CA GLU A 111 -6.24 -2.93 -13.79
C GLU A 111 -6.86 -1.61 -13.35
N ILE A 112 -6.78 -1.25 -12.06
CA ILE A 112 -7.23 0.06 -11.58
C ILE A 112 -6.46 1.20 -12.26
N ALA A 113 -5.14 1.08 -12.38
CA ALA A 113 -4.30 2.07 -13.05
C ALA A 113 -4.76 2.30 -14.50
N LYS A 114 -5.08 1.23 -15.22
CA LYS A 114 -5.59 1.29 -16.58
C LYS A 114 -6.99 1.89 -16.65
N GLU A 115 -7.94 1.33 -15.90
CA GLU A 115 -9.37 1.67 -16.02
C GLU A 115 -9.71 3.06 -15.50
N VAL A 116 -9.09 3.46 -14.38
CA VAL A 116 -9.43 4.71 -13.69
C VAL A 116 -8.52 5.86 -14.12
N PHE A 117 -7.24 5.56 -14.39
CA PHE A 117 -6.23 6.59 -14.64
C PHE A 117 -5.64 6.54 -16.05
N GLY A 118 -6.02 5.56 -16.89
CA GLY A 118 -5.49 5.44 -18.25
C GLY A 118 -4.00 5.09 -18.32
N VAL A 119 -3.41 4.55 -17.26
CA VAL A 119 -1.98 4.25 -17.17
C VAL A 119 -1.74 2.74 -17.18
N GLU A 120 -1.06 2.26 -18.23
CA GLU A 120 -0.67 0.85 -18.33
C GLU A 120 0.79 0.62 -17.93
N PRO A 121 1.12 -0.54 -17.31
CA PRO A 121 2.50 -0.92 -17.01
C PRO A 121 3.34 -1.06 -18.27
N ARG A 122 4.54 -0.48 -18.27
CA ARG A 122 5.46 -0.56 -19.42
C ARG A 122 6.24 -1.87 -19.38
N ARG A 123 6.51 -2.42 -20.56
CA ARG A 123 7.49 -3.51 -20.71
C ARG A 123 8.90 -2.97 -20.42
N PRO A 124 9.82 -3.80 -19.90
CA PRO A 124 11.23 -3.43 -19.83
C PRO A 124 11.68 -2.95 -21.21
N ARG A 125 12.35 -1.79 -21.28
CA ARG A 125 12.85 -1.26 -22.55
C ARG A 125 14.09 -2.00 -23.08
N PHE A 126 14.60 -3.01 -22.37
CA PHE A 126 15.70 -3.85 -22.81
C PHE A 126 15.53 -5.31 -22.35
N PRO A 127 15.95 -6.29 -23.18
CA PRO A 127 15.91 -7.72 -22.87
C PRO A 127 16.88 -8.12 -21.75
#